data_AF-A0A8B3MAR9-F1
#
_entry.id   AF-A0A8B3MAR9-F1
#
_cell.length_a   1.000
_cell.length_b   1.000
_cell.length_c   1.000
_cell.angle_alpha   90.00
_cell.angle_beta   90.00
_cell.angle_gamma   90.00
#
_symmetry.space_group_name_H-M   'P 1'
#
loop_
_entity.id
_entity.type
_entity.pdbx_description
1 polymer ?
#
loop_
_entity_poly.entity_id
_entity_poly.type
_entity_poly.pdbx_seq_one_letter_code
_entity_poly.pdbx_strand_id
1 'polypeptide(L)'
;MTNRYTLSATPLIASNAQLRWNIDSSSNKAPLTLTHGRVEVCGWLLADGERAPRVAIKNDYATYSYPFNVKRPDVIAAILQEPADNHSRLGCGFRINVPFSSQITIGLESDGLITWLTELNFSPA
;
A
#
# COMPACT_ATOMS: atom_id res chain seq x y z
N MET A 1 -14.02 14.77 -18.61
CA MET A 1 -14.30 15.36 -17.29
C MET A 1 -13.27 14.79 -16.32
N THR A 2 -12.43 15.62 -15.72
CA THR A 2 -11.41 15.16 -14.76
C THR A 2 -12.02 15.18 -13.38
N ASN A 3 -12.46 14.02 -12.88
CA ASN A 3 -12.97 13.91 -11.52
C ASN A 3 -11.81 14.11 -10.55
N ARG A 4 -11.96 15.06 -9.62
CA ARG A 4 -10.96 15.37 -8.61
C ARG A 4 -11.36 14.74 -7.29
N TYR A 5 -10.44 14.02 -6.66
CA TYR A 5 -10.65 13.43 -5.34
C TYR A 5 -9.59 13.90 -4.35
N THR A 6 -10.02 14.08 -3.10
CA THR A 6 -9.17 14.17 -1.91
C THR A 6 -8.98 12.76 -1.34
N LEU A 7 -7.76 12.46 -0.91
CA LEU A 7 -7.40 11.18 -0.30
C LEU A 7 -7.13 11.41 1.19
N SER A 8 -7.86 10.69 2.05
CA SER A 8 -7.52 10.55 3.46
C SER A 8 -7.22 9.09 3.77
N ALA A 9 -6.32 8.86 4.73
CA ALA A 9 -5.95 7.53 5.19
C ALA A 9 -6.28 7.39 6.67
N THR A 10 -7.03 6.34 7.02
CA THR A 10 -7.42 6.02 8.39
C THR A 10 -6.71 4.73 8.81
N PRO A 11 -5.72 4.78 9.72
CA PRO A 11 -5.05 3.56 10.18
C PRO A 11 -6.03 2.69 10.97
N LEU A 12 -6.11 1.40 10.60
CA LEU A 12 -6.86 0.38 11.33
C LEU A 12 -6.00 -0.32 12.39
N ILE A 13 -4.70 -0.40 12.14
CA ILE A 13 -3.70 -0.86 13.10
C ILE A 13 -2.52 0.10 13.12
N ALA A 14 -1.91 0.27 14.29
CA ALA A 14 -0.68 1.03 14.42
C ALA A 14 0.50 0.25 13.80
N SER A 15 1.34 0.95 13.06
CA SER A 15 2.67 0.47 12.71
C SER A 15 3.46 0.21 14.01
N ASN A 16 4.15 -0.92 14.11
CA ASN A 16 4.94 -1.31 15.26
C ASN A 16 6.29 -1.92 14.82
N ALA A 17 7.08 -2.47 15.75
CA ALA A 17 8.39 -3.03 15.41
C ALA A 17 8.32 -4.20 14.41
N GLN A 18 7.30 -5.05 14.52
CA GLN A 18 7.14 -6.28 13.72
C GLN A 18 6.42 -6.02 12.39
N LEU A 19 5.58 -4.99 12.33
CA LEU A 19 4.79 -4.65 11.15
C LEU A 19 4.86 -3.14 10.90
N ARG A 20 5.63 -2.76 9.88
CA ARG A 20 5.82 -1.38 9.45
C ARG A 20 5.28 -1.20 8.05
N TRP A 21 4.51 -0.14 7.84
CA TRP A 21 3.94 0.14 6.54
C TRP A 21 3.77 1.63 6.33
N ASN A 22 3.71 2.04 5.08
CA ASN A 22 3.25 3.36 4.71
C ASN A 22 2.59 3.31 3.33
N ILE A 23 1.60 4.15 3.14
CA ILE A 23 1.06 4.43 1.81
C ILE A 23 1.80 5.64 1.30
N ASP A 24 2.36 5.52 0.10
CA ASP A 24 3.06 6.63 -0.54
C ASP A 24 1.99 7.69 -0.85
N SER A 25 1.82 8.63 0.07
CA SER A 25 0.90 9.73 -0.14
C SER A 25 1.34 10.50 -1.38
N SER A 26 0.41 10.78 -2.28
CA SER A 26 0.60 11.80 -3.32
C SER A 26 0.57 13.21 -2.72
N SER A 27 1.09 13.39 -1.50
CA SER A 27 0.90 14.50 -0.57
C SER A 27 1.43 15.85 -1.06
N ASN A 28 1.65 16.03 -2.36
CA ASN A 28 1.94 17.38 -2.84
C ASN A 28 1.41 17.81 -4.20
N LYS A 29 0.97 16.96 -5.14
CA LYS A 29 0.59 17.51 -6.46
C LYS A 29 -0.53 16.73 -7.15
N ALA A 30 -1.58 17.48 -7.43
CA ALA A 30 -2.68 17.21 -8.35
C ALA A 30 -3.82 16.31 -7.80
N PRO A 31 -5.06 16.56 -8.26
CA PRO A 31 -6.17 15.66 -8.01
C PRO A 31 -5.83 14.23 -8.45
N LEU A 32 -6.28 13.27 -7.65
CA LEU A 32 -6.16 11.85 -7.97
C LEU A 32 -6.65 11.58 -9.40
N THR A 33 -5.77 11.07 -10.26
CA THR A 33 -6.09 10.82 -11.66
C THR A 33 -6.60 9.40 -11.82
N LEU A 34 -7.88 9.25 -12.15
CA LEU A 34 -8.43 7.95 -12.55
C LEU A 34 -8.04 7.65 -13.99
N THR A 35 -7.41 6.50 -14.19
CA THR A 35 -7.06 6.01 -15.54
C THR A 35 -7.95 4.82 -15.86
N HIS A 36 -8.88 4.98 -16.81
CA HIS A 36 -9.86 3.95 -17.18
C HIS A 36 -10.64 3.38 -15.98
N GLY A 37 -11.08 4.24 -15.06
CA GLY A 37 -11.82 3.83 -13.85
C GLY A 37 -10.98 3.13 -12.78
N ARG A 38 -9.65 3.21 -12.87
CA ARG A 38 -8.71 2.65 -11.89
C ARG A 38 -7.93 3.73 -11.18
N VAL A 39 -7.51 3.41 -9.96
CA VAL A 39 -6.60 4.20 -9.13
C VAL A 39 -5.32 3.42 -8.89
N GLU A 40 -4.19 4.11 -8.95
CA GLU A 40 -2.90 3.57 -8.55
C GLU A 40 -2.74 3.69 -7.04
N VAL A 41 -2.47 2.59 -6.36
CA VAL A 41 -2.10 2.55 -4.95
C VAL A 41 -0.64 2.15 -4.84
N CYS A 42 0.16 3.01 -4.21
CA CYS A 42 1.58 2.80 -3.97
C CYS A 42 1.90 2.83 -2.48
N GLY A 43 2.92 2.08 -2.09
CA GLY A 43 3.40 2.08 -0.72
C GLY A 43 4.46 1.02 -0.49
N TRP A 44 4.69 0.73 0.78
CA TRP A 44 5.60 -0.31 1.22
C TRP A 44 5.11 -0.96 2.51
N LEU A 45 5.54 -2.20 2.72
CA LEU A 45 5.17 -3.01 3.87
C LEU A 45 6.33 -3.94 4.25
N LEU A 46 6.78 -3.81 5.49
CA LEU A 46 7.78 -4.65 6.12
C LEU A 46 7.11 -5.45 7.24
N ALA A 47 7.06 -6.78 7.07
CA ALA A 47 6.57 -7.70 8.08
C ALA A 47 7.72 -8.63 8.51
N ASP A 48 8.05 -8.62 9.81
CA ASP A 48 9.05 -9.51 10.40
C ASP A 48 8.48 -10.92 10.55
N GLY A 49 9.19 -11.92 10.04
CA GLY A 49 8.86 -13.34 10.24
C GLY A 49 7.84 -13.93 9.26
N GLU A 50 7.17 -13.09 8.46
CA GLU A 50 6.17 -13.55 7.49
C GLU A 50 6.81 -14.16 6.23
N ARG A 51 6.29 -15.31 5.80
CA ARG A 51 6.81 -16.02 4.63
C ARG A 51 6.03 -15.64 3.38
N ALA A 52 6.72 -15.01 2.43
CA ALA A 52 6.13 -14.55 1.16
C ALA A 52 4.91 -13.60 1.34
N PRO A 53 5.05 -12.52 2.11
CA PRO A 53 3.95 -11.58 2.34
C PRO A 53 3.46 -10.96 1.04
N ARG A 54 2.16 -10.67 0.98
CA ARG A 54 1.47 -10.04 -0.15
C ARG A 54 0.67 -8.85 0.32
N VAL A 55 0.46 -7.89 -0.58
CA VAL A 55 -0.45 -6.77 -0.31
C VAL A 55 -1.88 -7.19 -0.64
N ALA A 56 -2.75 -7.19 0.36
CA ALA A 56 -4.17 -7.34 0.20
C ALA A 56 -4.80 -5.97 -0.09
N ILE A 57 -5.67 -5.91 -1.10
CA ILE A 57 -6.43 -4.71 -1.43
C ILE A 57 -7.89 -5.09 -1.54
N LYS A 58 -8.72 -4.49 -0.70
CA LYS A 58 -10.18 -4.64 -0.71
C LYS A 58 -10.83 -3.37 -1.24
N ASN A 59 -11.78 -3.54 -2.14
CA ASN A 59 -12.71 -2.50 -2.58
C ASN A 59 -14.14 -3.07 -2.55
N ASP A 60 -15.10 -2.30 -3.07
CA ASP A 60 -16.53 -2.67 -3.10
C ASP A 60 -16.82 -3.93 -3.91
N TYR A 61 -15.91 -4.31 -4.82
CA TYR A 61 -16.11 -5.41 -5.75
C TYR A 61 -15.52 -6.72 -5.23
N ALA A 62 -14.31 -6.68 -4.68
CA ALA A 62 -13.57 -7.87 -4.27
C ALA A 62 -12.38 -7.54 -3.36
N THR A 63 -11.79 -8.61 -2.81
CA THR A 63 -10.48 -8.59 -2.19
C THR A 63 -9.47 -9.26 -3.12
N TYR A 64 -8.37 -8.58 -3.39
CA TYR A 64 -7.28 -9.06 -4.23
C TYR A 64 -5.99 -9.14 -3.41
N SER A 65 -5.15 -10.12 -3.72
CA SER A 65 -3.81 -10.23 -3.13
C SER A 65 -2.76 -10.13 -4.22
N TYR A 66 -1.76 -9.26 -4.03
CA TYR A 66 -0.70 -9.00 -5.00
C TYR A 66 0.68 -9.24 -4.39
N PRO A 67 1.63 -9.81 -5.15
CA PRO A 67 3.03 -9.81 -4.73
C PRO A 67 3.56 -8.36 -4.72
N PHE A 68 4.52 -8.10 -3.84
CA PHE A 68 5.30 -6.88 -3.92
C PHE A 68 6.09 -6.83 -5.23
N ASN A 69 6.03 -5.69 -5.92
CA ASN A 69 6.56 -5.52 -7.27
C ASN A 69 7.54 -4.33 -7.38
N VAL A 70 7.81 -3.62 -6.29
CA VAL A 70 8.69 -2.44 -6.27
C VAL A 70 9.85 -2.68 -5.30
N LYS A 71 11.07 -2.43 -5.77
CA LYS A 71 12.26 -2.38 -4.92
C LYS A 71 12.30 -1.05 -4.15
N ARG A 72 12.56 -1.10 -2.85
CA ARG A 72 12.57 0.07 -1.94
C ARG A 72 13.88 0.17 -1.14
N PRO A 73 15.03 0.44 -1.81
CA PRO A 73 16.29 0.64 -1.09
C PRO A 73 16.24 1.84 -0.12
N ASP A 74 15.41 2.84 -0.44
CA ASP A 74 15.10 3.99 0.42
C ASP A 74 14.51 3.55 1.76
N VAL A 75 13.56 2.60 1.72
CA VAL A 75 12.91 2.07 2.92
C VAL A 75 13.89 1.23 3.74
N ILE A 76 14.71 0.39 3.09
CA ILE A 76 15.72 -0.41 3.82
C ILE A 76 16.69 0.50 4.57
N ALA A 77 17.24 1.51 3.89
CA ALA A 77 18.20 2.43 4.51
C ALA A 77 17.56 3.30 5.61
N ALA A 78 16.34 3.81 5.39
CA ALA A 78 15.71 4.74 6.32
C ALA A 78 15.01 4.06 7.52
N ILE A 79 14.36 2.93 7.28
CA ILE A 79 13.47 2.28 8.25
C ILE A 79 14.16 1.12 8.96
N LEU A 80 14.95 0.31 8.23
CA LEU A 80 15.72 -0.77 8.84
C LEU A 80 17.12 -0.32 9.27
N GLN A 81 17.63 0.79 8.73
CA GLN A 81 18.99 1.28 8.96
C GLN A 81 20.06 0.24 8.54
N GLU A 82 19.73 -0.53 7.51
CA GLU A 82 20.55 -1.60 6.95
C GLU A 82 21.03 -1.26 5.52
N PRO A 83 22.13 -1.86 5.04
CA PRO A 83 22.54 -1.71 3.64
C PRO A 83 21.51 -2.38 2.72
N ALA A 84 21.12 -1.66 1.66
CA ALA A 84 20.10 -2.13 0.73
C ALA A 84 20.60 -3.18 -0.29
N ASP A 85 21.92 -3.30 -0.45
CA ASP A 85 22.54 -4.18 -1.44
C ASP A 85 22.17 -5.65 -1.19
N ASN A 86 21.42 -6.24 -2.13
CA ASN A 86 20.90 -7.61 -2.05
C ASN A 86 20.11 -7.93 -0.76
N HIS A 87 19.52 -6.91 -0.13
CA HIS A 87 18.74 -7.12 1.09
C HIS A 87 17.52 -8.02 0.81
N SER A 88 17.26 -9.01 1.68
CA SER A 88 16.18 -9.99 1.50
C SER A 88 14.78 -9.36 1.38
N ARG A 89 14.60 -8.17 1.97
CA ARG A 89 13.36 -7.39 1.95
C ARG A 89 13.35 -6.24 0.95
N LEU A 90 14.31 -6.19 0.03
CA LEU A 90 14.42 -5.10 -0.93
C LEU A 90 13.13 -4.91 -1.74
N GLY A 91 12.41 -6.00 -2.03
CA GLY A 91 11.11 -5.98 -2.69
C GLY A 91 9.92 -5.80 -1.74
N CYS A 92 9.97 -4.87 -0.78
CA CYS A 92 8.86 -4.59 0.15
C CYS A 92 7.86 -3.56 -0.37
N GLY A 93 8.09 -3.00 -1.56
CA GLY A 93 7.23 -1.98 -2.16
C GLY A 93 6.16 -2.57 -3.07
N PHE A 94 5.05 -1.85 -3.20
CA PHE A 94 4.00 -2.16 -4.16
C PHE A 94 3.55 -0.92 -4.93
N ARG A 95 3.15 -1.14 -6.17
CA ARG A 95 2.46 -0.19 -7.06
C ARG A 95 1.44 -0.97 -7.87
N ILE A 96 0.16 -0.82 -7.52
CA ILE A 96 -0.94 -1.63 -8.07
C ILE A 96 -2.05 -0.73 -8.59
N ASN A 97 -2.56 -1.02 -9.79
CA ASN A 97 -3.72 -0.36 -10.36
C ASN A 97 -4.99 -1.17 -10.08
N VAL A 98 -5.85 -0.66 -9.20
CA VAL A 98 -7.09 -1.32 -8.77
C VAL A 98 -8.33 -0.58 -9.29
N PRO A 99 -9.46 -1.27 -9.50
CA PRO A 99 -10.73 -0.62 -9.76
C PRO A 99 -11.04 0.41 -8.67
N PHE A 100 -11.41 1.62 -9.09
CA PHE A 100 -11.70 2.70 -8.18
C PHE A 100 -12.93 2.37 -7.31
N SER A 101 -12.82 2.64 -6.02
CA SER A 101 -13.92 2.77 -5.09
C SER A 101 -13.68 4.02 -4.25
N SER A 102 -14.76 4.61 -3.71
CA SER A 102 -14.67 5.66 -2.70
C SER A 102 -13.95 5.20 -1.42
N GLN A 103 -13.87 3.89 -1.19
CA GLN A 103 -13.14 3.30 -0.08
C GLN A 103 -12.29 2.11 -0.55
N ILE A 104 -11.01 2.12 -0.20
CA ILE A 104 -10.08 1.02 -0.47
C ILE A 104 -9.33 0.67 0.81
N THR A 105 -9.44 -0.57 1.27
CA THR A 105 -8.69 -1.05 2.45
C THR A 105 -7.42 -1.76 2.00
N ILE A 106 -6.29 -1.42 2.62
CA ILE A 106 -5.00 -2.06 2.38
C ILE A 106 -4.67 -2.97 3.56
N GLY A 107 -4.21 -4.18 3.25
CA GLY A 107 -3.89 -5.23 4.21
C GLY A 107 -2.58 -5.93 3.89
N LEU A 108 -2.07 -6.64 4.89
CA LEU A 108 -1.06 -7.67 4.74
C LEU A 108 -1.76 -9.02 4.60
N GLU A 109 -1.47 -9.77 3.54
CA GLU A 109 -1.81 -11.19 3.46
C GLU A 109 -0.57 -12.04 3.70
N SER A 110 -0.68 -12.98 4.63
CA SER A 110 0.34 -13.99 4.91
C SER A 110 -0.34 -15.26 5.42
N ASP A 111 0.13 -16.41 4.94
CA ASP A 111 -0.41 -17.74 5.27
C ASP A 111 -1.95 -17.85 5.18
N GLY A 112 -2.55 -17.15 4.21
CA GLY A 112 -4.00 -17.14 3.99
C GLY A 112 -4.80 -16.27 4.97
N LEU A 113 -4.15 -15.57 5.90
CA LEU A 113 -4.76 -14.60 6.79
C LEU A 113 -4.50 -13.17 6.31
N ILE A 114 -5.49 -12.30 6.45
CA ILE A 114 -5.39 -10.89 6.09
C ILE A 114 -5.47 -10.02 7.34
N THR A 115 -4.40 -9.25 7.58
CA THR A 115 -4.37 -8.19 8.59
C THR A 115 -4.62 -6.85 7.91
N TRP A 116 -5.77 -6.22 8.15
CA TRP A 116 -6.11 -4.92 7.59
C TRP A 116 -5.34 -3.79 8.27
N LEU A 117 -4.69 -2.93 7.49
CA LEU A 117 -3.73 -1.94 7.98
C LEU A 117 -4.30 -0.52 7.99
N THR A 118 -4.95 -0.13 6.89
CA THR A 118 -5.45 1.23 6.69
C THR A 118 -6.57 1.26 5.68
N GLU A 119 -7.43 2.25 5.81
CA GLU A 119 -8.50 2.58 4.87
C GLU A 119 -8.17 3.87 4.15
N LEU A 120 -8.18 3.81 2.82
CA LEU A 120 -8.06 4.94 1.92
C LEU A 120 -9.46 5.39 1.54
N ASN A 121 -9.81 6.62 1.92
CA ASN A 121 -11.11 7.22 1.61
C ASN A 121 -10.92 8.31 0.56
N PHE A 122 -11.67 8.21 -0.53
CA PHE A 122 -11.63 9.11 -1.67
C PHE A 122 -12.93 9.94 -1.72
N SER A 123 -12.85 11.18 -1.28
CA SER A 123 -13.97 12.13 -1.34
C SER A 123 -13.83 13.07 -2.54
N PRO A 124 -14.93 13.49 -3.19
CA PRO A 124 -14.88 14.55 -4.20
C PRO A 124 -14.18 15.81 -3.64
N ALA A 125 -13.29 16.39 -4.43
CA ALA A 125 -12.56 17.62 -4.09
C ALA A 125 -13.29 18.88 -4.56
#